data_AF-A0AAV9M6N1-F1
#
_entry.id   AF-A0AAV9M6N1-F1
#
_cell.length_a   1.000
_cell.length_b   1.000
_cell.length_c   1.000
_cell.angle_alpha   90.00
_cell.angle_beta   90.00
_cell.angle_gamma   90.00
#
_symmetry.space_group_name_H-M   'P 1'
#
loop_
_entity.id
_entity.type
_entity.pdbx_description
1 polymer ?
#
loop_
_entity_poly.entity_id
_entity_poly.type
_entity_poly.pdbx_seq_one_letter_code
_entity_poly.pdbx_strand_id
1 'polypeptide(L)'
;MQSSKEQVLHWIAKQIAIDGQNVVWVTTMRTLIPKASLSFPTKVWWVVVCAQLRPTGNDNTLSSSLASLVACLMASYPVNVGRIITTEMRDMALNERAGLPFPCQIGKLCKQVDTLPNRLIDRWRDASRLI
;
A
#
# COMPACT_ATOMS: atom_id res chain seq x y z
N MET A 1 -26.02 -7.18 12.08
CA MET A 1 -25.20 -7.54 10.90
C MET A 1 -23.96 -6.67 10.95
N GLN A 2 -22.78 -7.29 10.94
CA GLN A 2 -21.50 -6.59 11.02
C GLN A 2 -21.16 -5.98 9.65
N SER A 3 -20.67 -4.73 9.60
CA SER A 3 -20.39 -4.06 8.33
C SER A 3 -19.20 -4.70 7.60
N SER A 4 -19.19 -4.68 6.26
CA SER A 4 -18.07 -5.17 5.44
C SER A 4 -16.73 -4.55 5.87
N LYS A 5 -16.73 -3.25 6.20
CA LYS A 5 -15.54 -2.53 6.68
C LYS A 5 -15.02 -3.05 8.03
N GLU A 6 -15.93 -3.38 8.94
CA GLU A 6 -15.62 -3.89 10.27
C GLU A 6 -15.02 -5.29 10.19
N GLN A 7 -15.57 -6.15 9.33
CA GLN A 7 -15.00 -7.49 9.08
C GLN A 7 -13.58 -7.42 8.54
N VAL A 8 -13.30 -6.49 7.61
CA VAL A 8 -11.95 -6.27 7.09
C VAL A 8 -11.01 -5.80 8.20
N LEU A 9 -11.44 -4.86 9.06
CA LEU A 9 -10.62 -4.39 10.17
C LEU A 9 -10.33 -5.50 11.19
N HIS A 10 -11.32 -6.34 11.52
CA HIS A 10 -11.11 -7.52 12.37
C HIS A 10 -10.15 -8.52 11.74
N TRP A 11 -10.23 -8.74 10.43
CA TRP A 11 -9.30 -9.62 9.72
C TRP A 11 -7.87 -9.06 9.77
N ILE A 12 -7.70 -7.77 9.48
CA ILE A 12 -6.39 -7.09 9.56
C ILE A 12 -5.84 -7.22 10.98
N ALA A 13 -6.62 -6.91 12.01
CA ALA A 13 -6.20 -6.97 13.40
C ALA A 13 -5.71 -8.36 13.80
N LYS A 14 -6.39 -9.41 13.34
CA LYS A 14 -5.96 -10.79 13.55
C LYS A 14 -4.57 -11.08 12.98
N GLN A 15 -4.18 -10.44 11.88
CA GLN A 15 -2.87 -10.65 11.25
C GLN A 15 -1.76 -9.81 11.88
N ILE A 16 -2.07 -8.58 12.32
CA ILE A 16 -1.03 -7.57 12.57
C ILE A 16 -0.90 -7.09 14.02
N ALA A 17 -1.95 -7.25 14.84
CA ALA A 17 -1.98 -6.70 16.20
C ALA A 17 -1.33 -7.62 17.23
N ILE A 18 -0.88 -7.05 18.35
CA ILE A 18 -0.41 -7.80 19.52
C ILE A 18 -1.59 -8.55 20.16
N ASP A 19 -2.70 -7.86 20.42
CA ASP A 19 -3.88 -8.41 21.09
C ASP A 19 -4.92 -8.99 20.13
N GLY A 20 -4.52 -9.22 18.87
CA GLY A 20 -5.41 -9.71 17.81
C GLY A 20 -6.62 -8.80 17.59
N GLN A 21 -7.83 -9.36 17.65
CA GLN A 21 -9.08 -8.68 17.26
C GLN A 21 -9.62 -7.67 18.28
N ASN A 22 -9.12 -7.65 19.52
CA ASN A 22 -9.66 -6.85 20.63
C ASN A 22 -8.99 -5.48 20.79
N VAL A 23 -8.44 -4.94 19.71
CA VAL A 23 -7.72 -3.66 19.74
C VAL A 23 -8.65 -2.47 19.50
N VAL A 24 -8.41 -1.38 20.25
CA VAL A 24 -9.24 -0.16 20.29
C VAL A 24 -9.54 0.43 18.91
N TRP A 25 -8.63 0.29 17.95
CA TRP A 25 -8.83 0.83 16.61
C TRP A 25 -9.82 0.03 15.76
N VAL A 26 -10.11 -1.23 16.10
CA VAL A 26 -11.18 -2.03 15.47
C VAL A 26 -12.54 -1.59 15.99
N THR A 27 -12.70 -1.47 17.31
CA THR A 27 -13.98 -1.05 17.92
C THR A 27 -14.32 0.40 17.60
N THR A 28 -13.32 1.27 17.53
CA THR A 28 -13.50 2.71 17.23
C THR A 28 -13.49 2.98 15.71
N MET A 29 -13.32 1.96 14.86
CA MET A 29 -13.22 2.10 13.39
C MET A 29 -12.18 3.14 12.94
N ARG A 30 -11.05 3.24 13.68
CA ARG A 30 -10.04 4.26 13.40
C ARG A 30 -9.32 3.96 12.08
N THR A 31 -9.13 5.00 11.28
CA THR A 31 -8.38 4.92 10.03
C THR A 31 -6.87 4.88 10.23
N LEU A 32 -6.40 5.35 11.39
CA LEU A 32 -4.99 5.37 11.80
C LEU A 32 -4.76 4.38 12.94
N ILE A 33 -3.84 3.44 12.70
CA ILE A 33 -3.51 2.35 13.62
C ILE A 33 -2.19 2.67 14.34
N PRO A 34 -2.16 2.75 15.69
CA PRO A 34 -0.94 3.06 16.42
C PRO A 34 0.12 1.96 16.31
N LYS A 35 1.38 2.33 16.10
CA LYS A 35 2.53 1.40 16.07
C LYS A 35 2.64 0.52 17.29
N ALA A 36 2.34 1.09 18.47
CA ALA A 36 2.41 0.38 19.74
C ALA A 36 1.50 -0.86 19.76
N SER A 37 0.38 -0.84 19.03
CA SER A 37 -0.58 -1.95 18.96
C SER A 37 -0.16 -3.10 18.03
N LEU A 38 0.93 -2.94 17.27
CA LEU A 38 1.37 -3.91 16.27
C LEU A 38 2.36 -4.93 16.84
N SER A 39 2.24 -6.18 16.40
CA SER A 39 3.19 -7.25 16.75
C SER A 39 4.60 -6.95 16.21
N PHE A 40 5.62 -7.58 16.81
CA PHE A 40 7.00 -7.35 16.39
C PHE A 40 7.25 -7.70 14.91
N PRO A 41 6.81 -8.86 14.37
CA PRO A 41 6.97 -9.17 12.95
C PRO A 41 6.30 -8.15 12.03
N THR A 42 5.11 -7.67 12.42
CA THR A 42 4.40 -6.60 11.69
C THR A 42 5.21 -5.33 11.63
N LYS A 43 5.85 -4.93 12.73
CA LYS A 43 6.70 -3.71 12.77
C LYS A 43 7.87 -3.84 11.79
N VAL A 44 8.47 -5.03 11.66
CA VAL A 44 9.55 -5.29 10.69
C VAL A 44 9.03 -5.15 9.26
N TRP A 45 7.93 -5.81 8.93
CA TRP A 45 7.32 -5.72 7.60
C TRP A 45 6.89 -4.30 7.24
N TRP A 46 6.33 -3.58 8.22
CA TRP A 46 6.00 -2.19 8.03
C TRP A 46 7.22 -1.36 7.62
N VAL A 47 8.36 -1.49 8.30
CA VAL A 47 9.60 -0.76 7.91
C VAL A 47 9.99 -1.07 6.47
N VAL A 48 9.92 -2.34 6.05
CA VAL A 48 10.21 -2.74 4.66
C VAL A 48 9.26 -2.08 3.67
N VAL A 49 7.95 -2.16 3.93
CA VAL A 49 6.92 -1.58 3.06
C VAL A 49 7.08 -0.06 2.98
N CYS A 50 7.36 0.62 4.08
CA CYS A 50 7.56 2.06 4.08
C CYS A 50 8.84 2.49 3.40
N ALA A 51 9.92 1.72 3.53
CA ALA A 51 11.17 2.02 2.84
C ALA A 51 11.06 1.82 1.32
N GLN A 52 10.34 0.78 0.87
CA GLN A 52 10.39 0.32 -0.52
C GLN A 52 9.15 0.64 -1.36
N LEU A 53 7.96 0.55 -0.78
CA LEU A 53 6.70 0.62 -1.52
C LEU A 53 5.98 1.95 -1.31
N ARG A 54 5.93 2.44 -0.07
CA ARG A 54 5.18 3.65 0.27
C ARG A 54 5.88 4.46 1.37
N PRO A 55 6.87 5.29 1.01
CA PRO A 55 7.50 6.22 1.93
C PRO A 55 6.44 7.05 2.67
N THR A 56 6.52 7.03 3.99
CA THR A 56 5.65 7.82 4.89
C THR A 56 6.56 8.65 5.78
N GLY A 57 6.18 9.91 6.02
CA GLY A 57 6.87 10.77 6.99
C GLY A 57 6.48 10.50 8.43
N ASN A 58 5.45 9.69 8.67
CA ASN A 58 4.94 9.34 9.99
C ASN A 58 5.29 7.90 10.33
N ASP A 59 6.07 7.71 11.39
CA ASP A 59 6.57 6.44 11.89
C ASP A 59 5.80 5.91 13.11
N ASN A 60 4.77 6.62 13.56
CA ASN A 60 4.02 6.32 14.79
C ASN A 60 2.62 5.76 14.52
N THR A 61 2.04 6.03 13.35
CA THR A 61 0.73 5.49 12.97
C THR A 61 0.69 4.98 11.53
N LEU A 62 -0.02 3.88 11.32
CA LEU A 62 -0.22 3.21 10.06
C LEU A 62 -1.59 3.59 9.47
N SER A 63 -1.67 3.97 8.18
CA SER A 63 -2.95 4.13 7.51
C SER A 63 -3.63 2.77 7.30
N SER A 64 -4.97 2.75 7.18
CA SER A 64 -5.71 1.52 6.91
C SER A 64 -5.26 0.82 5.62
N SER A 65 -4.93 1.55 4.56
CA SER A 65 -4.46 0.96 3.29
C SER A 65 -3.11 0.26 3.44
N LEU A 66 -2.19 0.87 4.19
CA LEU A 66 -0.89 0.31 4.48
C LEU A 66 -1.00 -0.89 5.45
N ALA A 67 -1.92 -0.82 6.41
CA ALA A 67 -2.25 -1.93 7.30
C ALA A 67 -2.77 -3.14 6.53
N SER A 68 -3.65 -2.94 5.54
CA SER A 68 -4.11 -4.02 4.67
C SER A 68 -2.97 -4.67 3.91
N LEU A 69 -2.04 -3.87 3.37
CA LEU A 69 -0.88 -4.41 2.63
C LEU A 69 0.03 -5.25 3.53
N VAL A 70 0.35 -4.74 4.73
CA VAL A 70 1.15 -5.49 5.71
C VAL A 70 0.42 -6.75 6.19
N ALA A 71 -0.89 -6.68 6.41
CA ALA A 71 -1.69 -7.85 6.77
C ALA A 71 -1.69 -8.93 5.68
N CYS A 72 -1.76 -8.53 4.40
CA CYS A 72 -1.63 -9.47 3.28
C CYS A 72 -0.25 -10.13 3.25
N LEU A 73 0.83 -9.37 3.48
CA LEU A 73 2.19 -9.94 3.55
C LEU A 73 2.32 -10.91 4.72
N MET A 74 1.82 -10.54 5.90
CA MET A 74 1.81 -11.39 7.11
C MET A 74 1.03 -12.69 6.88
N ALA A 75 -0.09 -12.62 6.17
CA ALA A 75 -0.91 -13.78 5.83
C ALA A 75 -0.42 -14.56 4.60
N SER A 76 0.69 -14.16 3.97
CA SER A 76 1.14 -14.69 2.66
C SER A 76 0.04 -14.67 1.59
N TYR A 77 -0.85 -13.68 1.67
CA TYR A 77 -1.97 -13.54 0.75
C TYR A 77 -1.45 -13.04 -0.61
N PRO A 78 -1.88 -13.64 -1.73
CA PRO A 78 -1.43 -13.20 -3.05
C PRO A 78 -1.93 -11.78 -3.33
N VAL A 79 -0.98 -10.83 -3.39
CA VAL A 79 -1.25 -9.44 -3.72
C VAL A 79 -1.02 -9.21 -5.21
N ASN A 80 -2.05 -8.78 -5.94
CA ASN A 80 -1.89 -8.37 -7.34
C ASN A 80 -1.27 -6.97 -7.40
N VAL A 81 0.06 -6.93 -7.42
CA VAL A 81 0.86 -5.69 -7.47
C VAL A 81 0.52 -4.86 -8.71
N GLY A 82 0.27 -5.50 -9.85
CA GLY A 82 -0.13 -4.80 -11.08
C GLY A 82 -1.41 -3.99 -10.88
N ARG A 83 -2.43 -4.59 -10.25
CA ARG A 83 -3.69 -3.91 -9.95
C ARG A 83 -3.51 -2.73 -8.98
N ILE A 84 -2.63 -2.85 -7.99
CA ILE A 84 -2.32 -1.75 -7.06
C ILE A 84 -1.68 -0.59 -7.83
N ILE A 85 -0.66 -0.88 -8.65
CA ILE A 85 0.01 0.13 -9.48
C ILE A 85 -0.99 0.83 -10.40
N THR A 86 -1.83 0.08 -11.12
CA THR A 86 -2.84 0.67 -12.03
C THR A 86 -3.85 1.53 -11.27
N THR A 87 -4.26 1.13 -10.07
CA THR A 87 -5.21 1.89 -9.25
C THR A 87 -4.58 3.18 -8.75
N GLU A 88 -3.36 3.13 -8.21
CA GLU A 88 -2.63 4.32 -7.78
C GLU A 88 -2.34 5.27 -8.96
N MET A 89 -1.97 4.74 -10.14
CA MET A 89 -1.82 5.54 -11.37
C MET A 89 -3.12 6.25 -11.77
N ARG A 90 -4.26 5.56 -11.68
CA ARG A 90 -5.58 6.12 -11.97
C ARG A 90 -5.96 7.20 -10.98
N ASP A 91 -5.80 6.93 -9.68
CA ASP A 91 -6.13 7.89 -8.62
C ASP A 91 -5.26 9.15 -8.72
N MET A 92 -3.98 9.01 -9.10
CA MET A 92 -3.11 10.14 -9.41
C MET A 92 -3.57 10.92 -10.63
N ALA A 93 -3.96 10.25 -11.72
CA ALA A 93 -4.45 10.92 -12.92
C ALA A 93 -5.76 11.70 -12.68
N LEU A 94 -6.58 11.26 -11.72
CA LEU A 94 -7.84 11.89 -11.36
C LEU A 94 -7.69 13.01 -10.30
N ASN A 95 -6.56 13.07 -9.60
CA ASN A 95 -6.35 13.99 -8.49
C ASN A 95 -5.42 15.14 -8.92
N GLU A 96 -6.00 16.18 -9.54
CA GLU A 96 -5.26 17.37 -10.05
C GLU A 96 -4.40 18.09 -9.00
N ARG A 97 -4.67 17.88 -7.70
CA ARG A 97 -3.91 18.48 -6.58
C ARG A 97 -2.85 17.56 -5.97
N ALA A 98 -2.85 16.26 -6.25
CA ALA A 98 -1.87 15.34 -5.72
C ALA A 98 -0.64 15.34 -6.63
N GLY A 99 0.38 16.12 -6.27
CA GLY A 99 1.68 16.03 -6.92
C GLY A 99 2.18 14.58 -6.92
N LEU A 100 2.61 14.09 -8.09
CA LEU A 100 3.19 12.77 -8.29
C LEU A 100 4.22 12.46 -7.18
N PRO A 101 4.25 11.26 -6.57
CA PRO A 101 5.49 10.81 -5.96
C PRO A 101 6.54 10.78 -7.07
N PHE A 102 7.66 11.41 -6.76
CA PHE A 102 8.64 11.95 -7.69
C PHE A 102 8.90 11.07 -8.95
N PRO A 103 9.07 11.70 -10.13
CA PRO A 103 9.64 11.08 -11.33
C PRO A 103 10.96 10.32 -11.09
N CYS A 104 11.66 10.62 -9.99
CA CYS A 104 12.91 9.97 -9.63
C CYS A 104 12.76 8.48 -9.28
N GLN A 105 11.60 8.03 -8.79
CA GLN A 105 11.38 6.64 -8.38
C GLN A 105 11.09 5.75 -9.59
N ILE A 106 10.27 6.25 -10.53
CA ILE A 106 10.07 5.65 -11.86
C ILE A 106 11.39 5.66 -12.63
N GLY A 107 12.13 6.78 -12.61
CA GLY A 107 13.45 6.87 -13.25
C GLY A 107 14.49 5.91 -12.65
N LYS A 108 14.48 5.68 -11.34
CA LYS A 108 15.35 4.69 -10.67
C LYS A 108 15.03 3.26 -11.11
N LEU A 109 13.74 2.90 -11.13
CA LEU A 109 13.28 1.58 -11.56
C LEU A 109 13.58 1.33 -13.05
N CYS A 110 13.39 2.35 -13.91
CA CYS A 110 13.73 2.26 -15.34
C CYS A 110 15.24 2.06 -15.57
N LYS A 111 16.10 2.73 -14.78
CA LYS A 111 17.56 2.57 -14.82
C LYS A 111 18.03 1.21 -14.29
N GLN A 112 17.37 0.64 -13.28
CA GLN A 112 17.71 -0.67 -12.74
C GLN A 112 17.37 -1.83 -13.70
N VAL A 113 16.44 -1.62 -14.64
CA VAL A 113 15.98 -2.63 -15.61
C VAL A 113 16.59 -2.42 -17.00
N ASP A 114 17.56 -1.50 -17.14
CA ASP A 114 18.17 -1.07 -18.42
C ASP A 114 17.12 -0.71 -19.51
N THR A 115 15.99 -0.18 -19.08
CA THR A 115 14.93 0.31 -19.98
C THR A 115 15.03 1.82 -20.08
N LEU A 116 15.55 2.30 -21.21
CA LEU A 116 15.55 3.71 -21.56
C LEU A 116 14.11 4.28 -21.43
N PRO A 117 13.88 5.39 -20.69
CA PRO A 117 12.54 5.89 -20.38
C PRO A 117 11.63 6.12 -21.59
N ASN A 118 12.23 6.47 -22.73
CA ASN A 118 11.50 6.77 -23.97
C ASN A 118 10.82 5.53 -24.58
N ARG A 119 11.36 4.32 -24.34
CA ARG A 119 10.77 3.06 -24.85
C ARG A 119 9.49 2.64 -24.12
N LEU A 120 9.22 3.18 -22.94
CA LEU A 120 7.97 2.92 -22.23
C LEU A 120 6.86 3.83 -22.78
N ILE A 121 7.13 5.13 -22.94
CA ILE A 121 6.15 6.10 -23.48
C ILE A 121 5.63 5.66 -24.85
N ASP A 122 6.51 5.17 -25.72
CA ASP A 122 6.12 4.66 -27.04
C ASP A 122 5.28 3.37 -26.95
N ARG A 123 5.65 2.42 -26.09
CA ARG A 123 4.88 1.18 -25.89
C ARG A 123 3.50 1.39 -25.27
N TRP A 124 3.34 2.37 -24.37
CA TRP A 124 2.04 2.72 -23.81
C TRP A 124 1.13 3.38 -24.87
N ARG A 125 1.70 4.19 -25.77
CA ARG A 125 0.97 4.77 -26.91
C ARG A 125 0.50 3.69 -27.90
N ASP A 126 1.29 2.64 -28.09
CA ASP A 126 0.92 1.53 -28.98
C ASP A 126 -0.12 0.58 -28.34
N ALA A 127 0.01 0.29 -27.04
CA ALA A 127 -0.93 -0.59 -26.32
C ALA A 127 -2.33 0.02 -26.16
N SER A 128 -2.43 1.35 -26.05
CA SER A 128 -3.70 2.09 -25.97
C SER A 128 -4.43 2.23 -27.31
N ARG A 129 -3.80 1.83 -28.42
CA ARG A 129 -4.44 1.73 -29.75
C ARG A 129 -5.00 0.34 -30.04
N LEU A 130 -4.79 -0.62 -29.14
CA LEU A 130 -5.19 -2.02 -29.30
C LEU A 130 -6.37 -2.42 -28.39
N ILE A 131 -6.98 -1.45 -27.70
CA ILE A 131 -8.22 -1.57 -26.91
C ILE A 131 -9.22 -0.57 -27.48
#